data_AF-A0A2H9R945-F1
#
_entry.id   AF-A0A2H9R945-F1
#
_cell.length_a   1.000
_cell.length_b   1.000
_cell.length_c   1.000
_cell.angle_alpha   90.00
_cell.angle_beta   90.00
_cell.angle_gamma   90.00
#
_symmetry.space_group_name_H-M   'P 1'
#
loop_
_entity.id
_entity.type
_entity.pdbx_description
1 polymer ?
#
loop_
_entity_poly.entity_id
_entity_poly.type
_entity_poly.pdbx_seq_one_letter_code
_entity_poly.pdbx_strand_id
1 'polypeptide(L)'
;MIKLRNAEIRCTFIIQKKGAKHMIKTKSIYKPIEEEDGLRVLITRWYPRGVKRERYDIWVRELAPSAELLKRYKNTLIDWDDFKMSLLSELRDNLDSVEAIQALQARSNMQDITLLCYEKDGCPCHRHMVKDLVEDPRLLDAQFVSEHTNNHKRRSMDSHISYEEAIMIP
;
A
#
# COMPACT_ATOMS: atom_id res chain seq x y z
N MET A 1 11.11 29.57 -56.42
CA MET A 1 10.73 28.14 -56.29
C MET A 1 10.71 27.78 -54.82
N ILE A 2 9.80 26.88 -54.41
CA ILE A 2 9.73 26.12 -53.12
C ILE A 2 9.91 26.93 -51.82
N LYS A 3 8.80 27.06 -51.08
CA LYS A 3 8.72 27.65 -49.73
C LYS A 3 9.41 26.78 -48.67
N LEU A 4 10.00 27.43 -47.67
CA LEU A 4 10.50 26.80 -46.44
C LEU A 4 9.39 26.00 -45.74
N ARG A 5 9.72 24.77 -45.30
CA ARG A 5 8.85 23.92 -44.47
C ARG A 5 9.50 23.69 -43.11
N ASN A 6 9.30 24.64 -42.19
CA ASN A 6 9.51 24.39 -40.77
C ASN A 6 8.15 24.00 -40.17
N ALA A 7 7.92 22.70 -40.01
CA ALA A 7 6.76 22.20 -39.31
C ALA A 7 6.99 22.38 -37.80
N GLU A 8 6.36 23.39 -37.21
CA GLU A 8 6.36 23.58 -35.76
C GLU A 8 5.68 22.39 -35.09
N ILE A 9 6.46 21.56 -34.42
CA ILE A 9 5.96 20.49 -33.54
C ILE A 9 5.33 21.18 -32.33
N ARG A 10 4.05 21.56 -32.44
CA ARG A 10 3.23 22.03 -31.31
C ARG A 10 2.87 20.85 -30.42
N CYS A 11 3.88 20.33 -29.72
CA CYS A 11 3.70 19.48 -28.55
C CYS A 11 2.89 20.30 -27.54
N THR A 12 1.58 20.06 -27.49
CA THR A 12 0.67 20.84 -26.68
C THR A 12 0.81 20.37 -25.25
N PHE A 13 1.76 20.96 -24.55
CA PHE A 13 1.99 20.76 -23.13
C PHE A 13 0.75 21.26 -22.38
N ILE A 14 -0.15 20.36 -22.02
CA ILE A 14 -1.35 20.70 -21.26
C ILE A 14 -0.90 21.12 -19.86
N ILE A 15 -0.85 22.44 -19.65
CA ILE A 15 -0.74 23.05 -18.32
C ILE A 15 -1.99 22.67 -17.54
N GLN A 16 -1.96 21.55 -16.81
CA GLN A 16 -3.03 21.19 -15.90
C GLN A 16 -3.15 22.27 -14.82
N LYS A 17 -4.37 22.81 -14.65
CA LYS A 17 -4.69 23.72 -13.55
C LYS A 17 -4.43 23.00 -12.23
N LYS A 18 -3.53 23.54 -11.40
CA LYS A 18 -3.57 23.30 -9.94
C LYS A 18 -4.94 23.77 -9.45
N GLY A 19 -5.86 22.86 -9.13
CA GLY A 19 -7.25 23.20 -8.85
C GLY A 19 -8.03 22.20 -8.00
N ALA A 20 -7.88 20.90 -8.25
CA ALA A 20 -8.43 19.85 -7.40
C ALA A 20 -7.41 18.71 -7.28
N LYS A 21 -7.09 18.30 -6.05
CA LYS A 21 -6.41 17.01 -5.81
C LYS A 21 -7.50 15.95 -5.80
N HIS A 22 -7.47 15.01 -6.73
CA HIS A 22 -8.43 13.92 -6.74
C HIS A 22 -8.18 12.97 -5.58
N MET A 23 -9.24 12.29 -5.13
CA MET A 23 -9.18 11.43 -3.96
C MET A 23 -8.75 10.01 -4.32
N ILE A 24 -7.84 9.46 -3.51
CA ILE A 24 -7.55 8.02 -3.50
C ILE A 24 -8.37 7.39 -2.37
N LYS A 25 -9.35 6.58 -2.76
CA LYS A 25 -10.32 5.92 -1.89
C LYS A 25 -9.97 4.43 -1.79
N THR A 26 -10.51 3.76 -0.79
CA THR A 26 -10.38 2.30 -0.64
C THR A 26 -11.75 1.69 -0.37
N LYS A 27 -12.06 0.55 -0.99
CA LYS A 27 -13.38 -0.08 -0.86
C LYS A 27 -13.29 -1.59 -1.00
N SER A 28 -14.17 -2.33 -0.35
CA SER A 28 -14.33 -3.77 -0.62
C SER A 28 -14.93 -3.99 -2.02
N ILE A 29 -14.36 -4.90 -2.82
CA ILE A 29 -14.85 -5.27 -4.16
C ILE A 29 -16.31 -5.79 -4.16
N TYR A 30 -16.80 -6.23 -2.99
CA TYR A 30 -18.16 -6.75 -2.80
C TYR A 30 -19.21 -5.66 -2.51
N LYS A 31 -18.81 -4.42 -2.20
CA LYS A 31 -19.74 -3.28 -2.03
C LYS A 31 -20.41 -2.90 -3.38
N PRO A 32 -21.50 -2.12 -3.36
CA PRO A 32 -22.03 -1.50 -4.57
C PRO A 32 -20.98 -0.68 -5.33
N ILE A 33 -21.25 -0.45 -6.61
CA ILE A 33 -20.52 0.54 -7.41
C ILE A 33 -21.24 1.87 -7.22
N GLU A 34 -20.51 2.93 -6.94
CA GLU A 34 -20.98 4.31 -6.79
C GLU A 34 -20.31 5.19 -7.85
N GLU A 35 -20.96 6.29 -8.26
CA GLU A 35 -20.44 7.18 -9.31
C GLU A 35 -19.14 7.88 -8.87
N GLU A 36 -19.02 8.11 -7.56
CA GLU A 36 -17.85 8.69 -6.90
C GLU A 36 -16.66 7.72 -6.77
N ASP A 37 -16.78 6.44 -7.17
CA ASP A 37 -15.67 5.50 -7.08
C ASP A 37 -14.53 5.83 -8.09
N GLY A 38 -14.81 6.60 -9.14
CA GLY A 38 -13.83 6.96 -10.17
C GLY A 38 -13.20 5.75 -10.85
N LEU A 39 -11.88 5.77 -11.06
CA LEU A 39 -11.13 4.61 -11.59
C LEU A 39 -11.05 3.49 -10.55
N ARG A 40 -11.65 2.34 -10.85
CA ARG A 40 -11.76 1.19 -9.95
C ARG A 40 -10.60 0.21 -10.18
N VAL A 41 -9.65 0.19 -9.26
CA VAL A 41 -8.38 -0.54 -9.37
C VAL A 41 -8.39 -1.76 -8.46
N LEU A 42 -8.50 -2.96 -9.03
CA LEU A 42 -8.35 -4.21 -8.27
C LEU A 42 -6.86 -4.44 -7.95
N ILE A 43 -6.53 -4.67 -6.67
CA ILE A 43 -5.14 -4.87 -6.21
C ILE A 43 -4.97 -6.20 -5.46
N THR A 44 -5.65 -7.26 -5.91
CA THR A 44 -5.67 -8.57 -5.25
C THR A 44 -4.76 -9.59 -5.95
N ARG A 45 -4.11 -10.48 -5.18
CA ARG A 45 -3.20 -11.50 -5.70
C ARG A 45 -3.92 -12.55 -6.56
N TRP A 46 -5.14 -12.89 -6.16
CA TRP A 46 -6.03 -13.82 -6.86
C TRP A 46 -7.28 -13.08 -7.35
N TYR A 47 -8.13 -13.78 -8.12
CA TYR A 47 -9.41 -13.23 -8.54
C TYR A 47 -10.46 -13.37 -7.41
N PRO A 48 -11.25 -12.32 -7.10
CA PRO A 48 -12.31 -12.40 -6.10
C PRO A 48 -13.43 -13.38 -6.49
N ARG A 49 -13.86 -14.22 -5.55
CA ARG A 49 -14.90 -15.24 -5.79
C ARG A 49 -16.27 -14.59 -6.01
N GLY A 50 -16.98 -15.01 -7.06
CA GLY A 50 -18.34 -14.53 -7.36
C GLY A 50 -18.43 -13.08 -7.86
N VAL A 51 -17.30 -12.43 -8.14
CA VAL A 51 -17.23 -11.09 -8.74
C VAL A 51 -17.26 -11.20 -10.26
N LYS A 52 -17.92 -10.24 -10.92
CA LYS A 52 -17.93 -10.11 -12.38
C LYS A 52 -16.85 -9.12 -12.85
N ARG A 53 -16.43 -9.21 -14.12
CA ARG A 53 -15.34 -8.41 -14.71
C ARG A 53 -15.64 -6.91 -14.68
N GLU A 54 -16.90 -6.51 -14.75
CA GLU A 54 -17.37 -5.12 -14.78
C GLU A 54 -17.25 -4.40 -13.42
N ARG A 55 -16.91 -5.10 -12.34
CA ARG A 55 -16.75 -4.50 -11.00
C ARG A 55 -15.42 -3.75 -10.80
N TYR A 56 -14.51 -3.77 -11.77
CA TYR A 56 -13.25 -3.03 -11.73
C TYR A 56 -12.83 -2.67 -13.16
N ASP A 57 -12.03 -1.63 -13.34
CA ASP A 57 -11.55 -1.21 -14.66
C ASP A 57 -10.23 -1.93 -14.99
N ILE A 58 -9.27 -1.81 -14.08
CA ILE A 58 -7.92 -2.37 -14.18
C ILE A 58 -7.60 -3.29 -12.99
N TRP A 59 -6.73 -4.28 -13.22
CA TRP A 59 -6.25 -5.19 -12.19
C TRP A 59 -4.72 -5.14 -12.14
N VAL A 60 -4.19 -4.68 -11.01
CA VAL A 60 -2.76 -4.50 -10.75
C VAL A 60 -2.36 -5.49 -9.65
N ARG A 61 -1.87 -6.67 -10.06
CA ARG A 61 -1.51 -7.78 -9.15
C ARG A 61 -0.17 -7.56 -8.46
N GLU A 62 0.60 -6.63 -8.98
CA GLU A 62 1.94 -6.23 -8.57
C GLU A 62 1.87 -5.53 -7.20
N LEU A 63 0.75 -4.84 -6.92
CA LEU A 63 0.45 -4.21 -5.63
C LEU A 63 -0.17 -5.15 -4.59
N ALA A 64 -0.30 -6.44 -4.92
CA ALA A 64 -0.82 -7.43 -3.98
C ALA A 64 0.33 -8.11 -3.23
N PRO A 65 0.19 -8.36 -1.92
CA PRO A 65 1.17 -9.15 -1.16
C PRO A 65 1.44 -10.52 -1.80
N SER A 66 2.62 -11.08 -1.57
CA SER A 66 2.97 -12.41 -2.05
C SER A 66 2.10 -13.50 -1.43
N ALA A 67 2.03 -14.66 -2.10
CA ALA A 67 1.28 -15.80 -1.58
C ALA A 67 1.85 -16.30 -0.24
N GLU A 68 3.17 -16.25 -0.06
CA GLU A 68 3.82 -16.70 1.18
C GLU A 68 3.61 -15.70 2.33
N LEU A 69 3.70 -14.39 2.06
CA LEU A 69 3.41 -13.38 3.07
C LEU A 69 1.95 -13.45 3.56
N LEU A 70 0.99 -13.63 2.64
CA LEU A 70 -0.42 -13.84 2.99
C LEU A 70 -0.63 -15.13 3.79
N LYS A 71 0.10 -16.21 3.46
CA LYS A 71 0.04 -17.48 4.19
C LYS A 71 0.59 -17.35 5.61
N ARG A 72 1.75 -16.70 5.79
CA ARG A 72 2.34 -16.44 7.11
C ARG A 72 1.40 -15.64 8.01
N TYR A 73 0.85 -14.55 7.51
CA TYR A 73 -0.10 -13.72 8.28
C TYR A 73 -1.41 -14.46 8.60
N LYS A 74 -2.01 -15.16 7.62
CA LYS A 74 -3.27 -15.92 7.85
C LYS A 74 -3.10 -17.11 8.79
N ASN A 75 -1.92 -17.70 8.84
CA ASN A 75 -1.57 -18.77 9.78
C ASN A 75 -1.05 -18.22 11.13
N THR A 76 -1.21 -16.91 11.40
CA THR A 76 -0.77 -16.23 12.63
C THR A 76 0.71 -16.45 12.97
N LEU A 77 1.57 -16.65 11.96
CA LEU A 77 3.02 -16.80 12.12
C LEU A 77 3.76 -15.46 12.20
N ILE A 78 3.06 -14.37 11.90
CA ILE A 78 3.48 -12.98 12.03
C ILE A 78 2.26 -12.14 12.42
N ASP A 79 2.48 -11.02 13.10
CA ASP A 79 1.42 -10.05 13.39
C ASP A 79 1.20 -9.06 12.23
N TRP A 80 0.41 -8.01 12.50
CA TRP A 80 0.12 -6.97 11.51
C TRP A 80 1.28 -6.00 11.26
N ASP A 81 2.14 -5.74 12.25
CA ASP A 81 3.28 -4.85 12.11
C ASP A 81 4.39 -5.51 11.30
N ASP A 82 4.70 -6.78 11.59
CA ASP A 82 5.57 -7.64 10.78
C ASP A 82 5.07 -7.77 9.33
N PHE A 83 3.75 -7.92 9.15
CA PHE A 83 3.14 -7.99 7.82
C PHE A 83 3.32 -6.68 7.05
N LYS A 84 3.11 -5.52 7.69
CA LYS A 84 3.33 -4.21 7.07
C LYS A 84 4.79 -4.04 6.62
N MET A 85 5.75 -4.35 7.50
CA MET A 85 7.19 -4.25 7.18
C MET A 85 7.57 -5.19 6.03
N SER A 86 7.09 -6.43 6.05
CA SER A 86 7.34 -7.41 5.00
C SER A 86 6.76 -6.96 3.65
N LEU A 87 5.51 -6.47 3.63
CA LEU A 87 4.89 -5.98 2.40
C LEU A 87 5.60 -4.73 1.85
N LEU A 88 6.05 -3.82 2.70
CA LEU A 88 6.78 -2.64 2.26
C LEU A 88 8.08 -3.03 1.53
N SER A 89 8.79 -4.05 2.03
CA SER A 89 9.94 -4.63 1.32
C SER A 89 9.52 -5.25 -0.02
N GLU A 90 8.48 -6.11 -0.04
CA GLU A 90 7.98 -6.72 -1.28
C GLU A 90 7.61 -5.69 -2.37
N LEU A 91 7.03 -4.55 -1.99
CA LEU A 91 6.64 -3.48 -2.92
C LEU A 91 7.80 -2.58 -3.35
N ARG A 92 8.79 -2.33 -2.47
CA ARG A 92 9.99 -1.54 -2.78
C ARG A 92 10.97 -2.33 -3.65
N ASP A 93 11.16 -3.62 -3.34
CA ASP A 93 12.17 -4.46 -3.95
C ASP A 93 11.70 -5.05 -5.31
N ASN A 94 10.46 -4.76 -5.72
CA ASN A 94 9.88 -5.12 -7.02
C ASN A 94 9.63 -3.87 -7.89
N LEU A 95 10.38 -3.73 -9.00
CA LEU A 95 10.27 -2.59 -9.91
C LEU A 95 8.83 -2.39 -10.45
N ASP A 96 8.15 -3.46 -10.83
CA ASP A 96 6.76 -3.40 -11.35
C ASP A 96 5.79 -2.79 -10.32
N SER A 97 6.03 -3.02 -9.03
CA SER A 97 5.24 -2.47 -7.93
C SER A 97 5.51 -0.97 -7.73
N VAL A 98 6.77 -0.56 -7.84
CA VAL A 98 7.18 0.86 -7.78
C VAL A 98 6.60 1.65 -8.96
N GLU A 99 6.72 1.12 -10.18
CA GLU A 99 6.15 1.73 -11.38
C GLU A 99 4.62 1.82 -11.30
N ALA A 100 3.95 0.77 -10.77
CA ALA A 100 2.51 0.79 -10.56
C ALA A 100 2.06 1.86 -9.55
N ILE A 101 2.80 2.05 -8.44
CA ILE A 101 2.53 3.11 -7.45
C ILE A 101 2.65 4.49 -8.10
N GLN A 102 3.75 4.75 -8.81
CA GLN A 102 3.99 6.02 -9.52
C GLN A 102 2.93 6.28 -10.60
N ALA A 103 2.53 5.25 -11.36
CA ALA A 103 1.52 5.37 -12.40
C ALA A 103 0.10 5.58 -11.84
N LEU A 104 -0.20 5.11 -10.62
CA LEU A 104 -1.44 5.44 -9.92
C LEU A 104 -1.38 6.86 -9.35
N GLN A 105 -0.25 7.30 -8.80
CA GLN A 105 -0.08 8.66 -8.30
C GLN A 105 -0.26 9.68 -9.44
N ALA A 106 0.36 9.44 -10.59
CA ALA A 106 0.20 10.27 -11.78
C ALA A 106 -1.28 10.36 -12.22
N ARG A 107 -2.01 9.24 -12.18
CA ARG A 107 -3.46 9.19 -12.50
C ARG A 107 -4.32 9.91 -11.47
N SER A 108 -3.95 9.90 -10.19
CA SER A 108 -4.65 10.62 -9.11
C SER A 108 -4.51 12.16 -9.16
N ASN A 109 -3.81 12.69 -10.16
CA ASN A 109 -3.86 14.12 -10.50
C ASN A 109 -4.96 14.45 -11.53
N MET A 110 -5.61 13.45 -12.13
CA MET A 110 -6.56 13.63 -13.25
C MET A 110 -7.97 13.10 -12.97
N GLN A 111 -8.13 12.14 -12.04
CA GLN A 111 -9.41 11.54 -11.66
C GLN A 111 -9.32 10.88 -10.29
N ASP A 112 -10.47 10.69 -9.63
CA ASP A 112 -10.56 9.89 -8.41
C ASP A 112 -10.20 8.43 -8.70
N ILE A 113 -9.60 7.76 -7.71
CA ILE A 113 -9.18 6.35 -7.80
C ILE A 113 -9.70 5.60 -6.59
N THR A 114 -10.34 4.45 -6.79
CA THR A 114 -10.73 3.54 -5.71
C THR A 114 -9.95 2.24 -5.77
N LEU A 115 -9.13 1.99 -4.75
CA LEU A 115 -8.38 0.74 -4.58
C LEU A 115 -9.27 -0.35 -3.97
N LEU A 116 -9.36 -1.49 -4.66
CA LEU A 116 -10.30 -2.57 -4.37
C LEU A 116 -9.59 -3.83 -3.87
N CYS A 117 -10.08 -4.36 -2.74
CA CYS A 117 -9.64 -5.63 -2.17
C CYS A 117 -10.84 -6.43 -1.60
N TYR A 118 -10.61 -7.65 -1.11
CA TYR A 118 -11.67 -8.51 -0.56
C TYR A 118 -12.23 -8.00 0.76
N GLU A 119 -11.35 -7.63 1.69
CA GLU A 119 -11.71 -7.45 3.10
C GLU A 119 -12.76 -6.36 3.28
N LYS A 120 -13.64 -6.53 4.28
CA LYS A 120 -14.65 -5.53 4.63
C LYS A 120 -13.98 -4.20 4.97
N ASP A 121 -14.73 -3.11 4.83
CA ASP A 121 -14.26 -1.78 5.22
C ASP A 121 -14.15 -1.70 6.75
N GLY A 122 -13.05 -1.10 7.24
CA GLY A 122 -12.67 -1.12 8.65
C GLY A 122 -11.79 -2.31 9.09
N CYS A 123 -11.60 -3.33 8.28
CA CYS A 123 -10.66 -4.43 8.59
C CYS A 123 -9.21 -4.11 8.16
N PRO A 124 -8.18 -4.60 8.88
CA PRO A 124 -6.80 -4.56 8.41
C PRO A 124 -6.68 -5.14 6.99
N CYS A 125 -6.09 -4.37 6.09
CA CYS A 125 -6.01 -4.73 4.68
C CYS A 125 -4.90 -3.93 4.00
N HIS A 126 -4.14 -4.58 3.11
CA HIS A 126 -3.02 -3.95 2.40
C HIS A 126 -3.45 -2.76 1.53
N ARG A 127 -4.72 -2.68 1.12
CA ARG A 127 -5.25 -1.55 0.32
C ARG A 127 -5.05 -0.18 0.97
N HIS A 128 -5.05 -0.12 2.30
CA HIS A 128 -4.82 1.14 3.03
C HIS A 128 -3.35 1.55 2.90
N MET A 129 -2.41 0.61 3.08
CA MET A 129 -0.99 0.86 2.82
C MET A 129 -0.74 1.28 1.37
N VAL A 130 -1.33 0.58 0.38
CA VAL A 130 -1.17 0.95 -1.03
C VAL A 130 -1.76 2.33 -1.31
N LYS A 131 -2.87 2.73 -0.68
CA LYS A 131 -3.36 4.11 -0.74
C LYS A 131 -2.30 5.08 -0.22
N ASP A 132 -1.76 4.83 0.97
CA ASP A 132 -0.81 5.75 1.60
C ASP A 132 0.50 5.87 0.77
N LEU A 133 0.96 4.75 0.18
CA LEU A 133 2.10 4.73 -0.76
C LEU A 133 1.81 5.46 -2.09
N VAL A 134 0.58 5.43 -2.60
CA VAL A 134 0.20 6.19 -3.81
C VAL A 134 0.01 7.68 -3.50
N GLU A 135 -0.48 8.01 -2.30
CA GLU A 135 -0.56 9.40 -1.82
C GLU A 135 0.81 10.01 -1.54
N ASP A 136 1.75 9.23 -1.01
CA ASP A 136 3.14 9.62 -0.76
C ASP A 136 4.15 8.48 -1.04
N PRO A 137 4.65 8.34 -2.28
CA PRO A 137 5.60 7.29 -2.65
C PRO A 137 6.94 7.34 -1.92
N ARG A 138 7.29 8.46 -1.26
CA ARG A 138 8.51 8.57 -0.44
C ARG A 138 8.47 7.59 0.75
N LEU A 139 7.29 7.10 1.11
CA LEU A 139 7.09 6.06 2.11
C LEU A 139 7.65 4.68 1.68
N LEU A 140 7.96 4.46 0.38
CA LEU A 140 8.73 3.29 -0.09
C LEU A 140 10.20 3.38 0.34
N ASP A 141 10.79 4.57 0.20
CA ASP A 141 12.20 4.85 0.51
C ASP A 141 12.44 5.10 2.01
N ALA A 142 11.38 5.45 2.74
CA ALA A 142 11.39 5.64 4.18
C ALA A 142 11.66 4.30 4.90
N GLN A 143 12.94 3.94 4.99
CA GLN A 143 13.42 3.08 6.05
C GLN A 143 12.87 3.61 7.38
N PHE A 144 12.12 2.74 8.06
CA PHE A 144 11.66 2.99 9.42
C PHE A 144 12.90 3.25 10.29
N VAL A 145 13.16 4.51 10.63
CA VAL A 145 14.36 4.90 11.37
C VAL A 145 14.38 4.10 12.67
N SER A 146 15.44 3.34 12.87
CA SER A 146 15.61 2.38 13.96
C SER A 146 15.91 3.05 15.31
N GLU A 147 15.06 3.99 15.73
CA GLU A 147 15.28 4.85 16.90
C GLU A 147 14.21 4.75 18.00
N HIS A 148 13.05 4.12 17.76
CA HIS A 148 11.94 4.15 18.74
C HIS A 148 11.53 2.81 19.40
N THR A 149 12.26 1.71 19.17
CA THR A 149 12.13 0.49 20.01
C THR A 149 13.48 -0.07 20.50
N ASN A 150 14.55 0.73 20.47
CA ASN A 150 15.84 0.37 21.07
C ASN A 150 15.98 0.86 22.52
N ASN A 151 14.88 0.86 23.29
CA ASN A 151 14.83 1.32 24.68
C ASN A 151 14.30 0.25 25.66
N HIS A 152 14.69 -1.02 25.48
CA HIS A 152 14.48 -2.03 26.53
C HIS A 152 15.62 -3.04 26.71
N LYS A 153 16.84 -2.74 26.24
CA LYS A 153 17.99 -3.66 26.41
C LYS A 153 19.36 -2.99 26.53
N ARG A 154 19.57 -2.16 27.58
CA ARG A 154 20.87 -2.00 28.29
C ARG A 154 20.83 -1.07 29.53
N ARG A 155 20.46 -1.64 30.69
CA ARG A 155 20.92 -1.34 32.07
C ARG A 155 20.07 -2.21 33.02
N SER A 156 20.61 -3.01 33.93
CA SER A 156 22.02 -3.28 34.27
C SER A 156 22.28 -4.79 34.46
N MET A 157 23.53 -5.21 34.26
CA MET A 157 24.06 -6.37 34.97
C MET A 157 24.25 -5.98 36.46
N ASP A 158 24.55 -6.95 37.32
CA ASP A 158 25.02 -6.76 38.70
C ASP A 158 23.96 -6.35 39.73
N SER A 159 23.24 -7.35 40.24
CA SER A 159 23.52 -7.77 41.62
C SER A 159 23.17 -9.25 41.84
N HIS A 160 24.15 -10.01 42.32
CA HIS A 160 23.92 -11.28 42.99
C HIS A 160 23.09 -11.01 44.27
N ILE A 161 22.03 -11.78 44.49
CA ILE A 161 21.62 -12.32 45.80
C ILE A 161 20.76 -13.55 45.52
N SER A 162 21.18 -14.68 46.07
CA SER A 162 20.44 -15.93 46.13
C SER A 162 19.61 -15.97 47.41
N TYR A 163 18.33 -16.34 47.34
CA TYR A 163 17.60 -16.88 48.49
C TYR A 163 16.60 -17.94 48.02
N GLU A 164 16.82 -19.18 48.46
CA GLU A 164 15.72 -20.06 48.88
C GLU A 164 15.04 -19.44 50.12
N GLU A 165 13.87 -19.96 50.53
CA GLU A 165 12.99 -19.37 51.58
C GLU A 165 12.30 -18.06 51.09
N ALA A 166 11.04 -17.69 51.39
CA ALA A 166 9.87 -18.28 52.06
C ALA A 166 8.61 -17.53 51.51
N ILE A 167 7.33 -17.88 51.72
CA ILE A 167 6.66 -18.97 52.47
C ILE A 167 5.27 -19.25 51.84
N MET A 168 4.62 -20.36 52.19
CA MET A 168 3.16 -20.52 52.03
C MET A 168 2.45 -20.16 53.34
N ILE A 169 1.48 -19.22 53.34
CA ILE A 169 0.36 -19.05 54.30
C ILE A 169 -0.73 -18.24 53.56
N PRO A 170 -2.05 -18.50 53.72
CA PRO A 170 -2.69 -19.42 54.68
C PRO A 170 -3.12 -20.78 54.10
#